data_AF-A0AA91EXW5-F1
#
_entry.id   AF-A0AA91EXW5-F1
#
_cell.length_a   1.000
_cell.length_b   1.000
_cell.length_c   1.000
_cell.angle_alpha   90.00
_cell.angle_beta   90.00
_cell.angle_gamma   90.00
#
_symmetry.space_group_name_H-M   'P 1'
#
loop_
_entity.id
_entity.type
_entity.pdbx_description
1 polymer ?
#
loop_
_entity_poly.entity_id
_entity_poly.type
_entity_poly.pdbx_seq_one_letter_code
_entity_poly.pdbx_strand_id
1 'polypeptide(L)'
;MNTAAKVRCGGYAAIAVAALVATWSQNLAYEGTDSFFSRWLPDTAVTPASRSITADILMLFLAATVLMVTEARKHNVRFVWAYILGGFLTAISFTFPLFLIARERRLAAEGASTPRLGALDLALLAVVGLVLVGATLWVDTR
;
A
#
# COMPACT_ATOMS: atom_id res chain seq x y z
N MET A 1 9.13 8.89 -20.05
CA MET A 1 9.43 8.40 -18.68
C MET A 1 10.86 7.91 -18.63
N ASN A 2 11.68 8.46 -17.72
CA ASN A 2 13.08 8.04 -17.53
C ASN A 2 13.17 6.62 -16.92
N THR A 3 14.30 5.92 -17.07
CA THR A 3 14.54 4.55 -16.57
C THR A 3 14.29 4.45 -15.06
N ALA A 4 14.75 5.43 -14.28
CA ALA A 4 14.53 5.46 -12.83
C ALA A 4 13.03 5.52 -12.43
N ALA A 5 12.22 6.26 -13.19
CA ALA A 5 10.77 6.30 -12.96
C ALA A 5 10.10 4.95 -13.31
N LYS A 6 10.57 4.27 -14.38
CA LYS A 6 10.09 2.92 -14.72
C LYS A 6 10.39 1.91 -13.62
N VAL A 7 11.61 1.94 -13.06
CA VAL A 7 12.02 1.05 -11.96
C VAL A 7 11.14 1.26 -10.72
N ARG A 8 10.88 2.52 -10.32
CA ARG A 8 9.99 2.82 -9.19
C ARG A 8 8.55 2.36 -9.44
N CYS A 9 8.01 2.62 -10.63
CA CYS A 9 6.69 2.10 -10.99
C CYS A 9 6.63 0.57 -10.93
N GLY A 10 7.70 -0.12 -11.38
CA GLY A 10 7.82 -1.57 -11.28
C GLY A 10 7.85 -2.05 -9.82
N GLY A 11 8.62 -1.39 -8.96
CA GLY A 11 8.66 -1.67 -7.53
C GLY A 11 7.29 -1.48 -6.86
N TYR A 12 6.61 -0.37 -7.12
CA TYR A 12 5.25 -0.14 -6.61
C TYR A 12 4.25 -1.16 -7.12
N ALA A 13 4.37 -1.60 -8.38
CA ALA A 13 3.50 -2.63 -8.93
C ALA A 13 3.74 -3.98 -8.25
N ALA A 14 5.00 -4.35 -8.02
CA ALA A 14 5.35 -5.58 -7.29
C ALA A 14 4.81 -5.54 -5.85
N ILE A 15 4.97 -4.41 -5.14
CA ILE A 15 4.43 -4.23 -3.79
C ILE A 15 2.90 -4.34 -3.80
N ALA A 16 2.21 -3.69 -4.75
CA ALA A 16 0.77 -3.78 -4.88
C ALA A 16 0.31 -5.24 -5.05
N VAL A 17 0.92 -5.98 -5.98
CA VAL A 17 0.56 -7.38 -6.23
C VAL A 17 0.81 -8.24 -4.99
N ALA A 18 1.97 -8.11 -4.35
CA ALA A 18 2.29 -8.86 -3.14
C ALA A 18 1.32 -8.54 -2.00
N ALA A 19 1.01 -7.27 -1.76
CA ALA A 19 0.08 -6.84 -0.74
C ALA A 19 -1.36 -7.34 -1.02
N LEU A 20 -1.79 -7.32 -2.28
CA LEU A 20 -3.09 -7.84 -2.67
C LEU A 20 -3.18 -9.34 -2.37
N VAL A 21 -2.17 -10.12 -2.77
CA VAL A 21 -2.13 -11.57 -2.51
C VAL A 21 -2.14 -11.87 -1.01
N ALA A 22 -1.27 -11.22 -0.24
CA ALA A 22 -1.20 -11.43 1.21
C ALA A 22 -2.54 -11.11 1.87
N THR A 23 -3.08 -9.91 1.66
CA THR A 23 -4.33 -9.47 2.32
C THR A 23 -5.57 -10.25 1.85
N TRP A 24 -5.68 -10.58 0.56
CA TRP A 24 -6.85 -11.33 0.06
C TRP A 24 -6.78 -12.82 0.35
N SER A 25 -5.58 -13.41 0.48
CA SER A 25 -5.47 -14.81 0.92
C SER A 25 -6.12 -15.00 2.30
N GLN A 26 -5.85 -14.08 3.23
CA GLN A 26 -6.43 -14.09 4.57
C GLN A 26 -7.92 -13.72 4.57
N ASN A 27 -8.32 -12.70 3.80
CA ASN A 27 -9.73 -12.32 3.71
C ASN A 27 -10.61 -13.42 3.10
N LEU A 28 -10.10 -14.19 2.12
CA LEU A 28 -10.82 -15.31 1.53
C LEU A 28 -10.86 -16.54 2.44
N ALA A 29 -9.81 -16.76 3.25
CA ALA A 29 -9.78 -17.80 4.28
C ALA A 29 -10.69 -17.48 5.48
N TYR A 30 -11.06 -16.20 5.66
CA TYR A 30 -11.97 -15.75 6.71
C TYR A 30 -13.43 -16.12 6.37
N GLU A 31 -13.82 -17.34 6.73
CA GLU A 31 -15.19 -17.84 6.56
C GLU A 31 -16.14 -17.27 7.64
N GLY A 32 -17.13 -16.47 7.21
CA GLY A 32 -18.18 -15.95 8.08
C GLY A 32 -19.44 -15.57 7.31
N THR A 33 -20.56 -16.24 7.61
CA THR A 33 -21.87 -16.05 6.96
C THR A 33 -22.44 -14.64 7.09
N ASP A 34 -23.17 -14.26 6.03
CA ASP A 34 -24.10 -13.14 5.79
C ASP A 34 -23.61 -11.68 5.93
N SER A 35 -22.53 -11.39 6.66
CA SER A 35 -21.99 -10.02 6.75
C SER A 35 -20.50 -9.93 7.15
N PHE A 36 -19.61 -10.15 6.17
CA PHE A 36 -18.13 -10.08 6.31
C PHE A 36 -17.64 -8.95 7.24
N PHE A 37 -18.01 -7.69 6.97
CA PHE A 37 -17.57 -6.53 7.74
C PHE A 37 -18.03 -6.53 9.21
N SER A 38 -19.20 -7.11 9.51
CA SER A 38 -19.77 -7.09 10.86
C SER A 38 -19.09 -8.03 11.84
N ARG A 39 -18.40 -9.07 11.33
CA ARG A 39 -17.62 -10.02 12.12
C ARG A 39 -16.13 -9.74 12.04
N TRP A 40 -15.63 -9.44 10.84
CA TRP A 40 -14.22 -9.20 10.60
C TRP A 40 -13.68 -8.04 11.44
N LEU A 41 -14.39 -6.92 11.51
CA LEU A 41 -13.90 -5.73 12.22
C LEU A 41 -13.84 -5.90 13.75
N PRO A 42 -14.84 -6.51 14.43
CA PRO A 42 -14.67 -6.90 15.83
C PRO A 42 -13.51 -7.87 16.06
N ASP A 43 -13.27 -8.81 15.16
CA ASP A 43 -12.21 -9.81 15.28
C ASP A 43 -10.81 -9.19 15.21
N THR A 44 -10.62 -8.14 14.39
CA THR A 44 -9.36 -7.38 14.40
C THR A 44 -9.15 -6.61 15.70
N ALA A 45 -10.14 -6.54 16.60
CA ALA A 45 -10.07 -5.85 17.88
C ALA A 45 -10.21 -6.78 19.11
N VAL A 46 -9.99 -8.08 18.98
CA VAL A 46 -10.13 -9.02 20.11
C VAL A 46 -9.00 -8.89 21.13
N THR A 47 -7.75 -8.82 20.67
CA THR A 47 -6.57 -8.78 21.55
C THR A 47 -5.93 -7.39 21.59
N PRO A 48 -5.14 -7.05 22.63
CA PRO A 48 -4.35 -5.81 22.62
C PRO A 48 -3.44 -5.69 21.39
N ALA A 49 -2.85 -6.79 20.93
CA ALA A 49 -2.00 -6.82 19.74
C ALA A 49 -2.79 -6.51 18.46
N SER A 50 -3.94 -7.15 18.25
CA SER A 50 -4.77 -6.92 17.06
C SER A 50 -5.36 -5.50 17.04
N ARG A 51 -5.76 -4.96 18.21
CA ARG A 51 -6.18 -3.55 18.35
C ARG A 51 -5.08 -2.59 17.99
N SER A 52 -3.84 -2.85 18.43
CA SER A 52 -2.68 -2.01 18.12
C SER A 52 -2.42 -1.97 16.61
N ILE A 53 -2.41 -3.12 15.93
CA ILE A 53 -2.20 -3.21 14.47
C ILE A 53 -3.35 -2.54 13.71
N THR A 54 -4.59 -2.74 14.15
CA THR A 54 -5.77 -2.09 13.54
C THR A 54 -5.71 -0.57 13.67
N ALA A 55 -5.34 -0.05 14.86
CA ALA A 55 -5.20 1.39 15.05
C ALA A 55 -4.05 1.96 14.21
N ASP A 56 -2.91 1.27 14.15
CA ASP A 56 -1.75 1.66 13.35
C ASP A 56 -2.10 1.78 11.86
N ILE A 57 -2.75 0.75 11.28
CA ILE A 57 -3.11 0.77 9.86
C ILE A 57 -4.17 1.84 9.55
N LEU A 58 -5.09 2.14 10.47
CA LEU A 58 -6.07 3.22 10.29
C LEU A 58 -5.42 4.61 10.33
N MET A 59 -4.44 4.82 11.21
CA MET A 59 -3.70 6.09 11.26
C MET A 59 -2.78 6.26 10.05
N LEU A 60 -2.12 5.19 9.61
CA LEU A 60 -1.39 5.16 8.35
C LEU A 60 -2.31 5.46 7.16
N PHE A 61 -3.52 4.89 7.16
CA PHE A 61 -4.54 5.16 6.15
C PHE A 61 -4.93 6.62 6.07
N LEU A 62 -5.14 7.24 7.23
CA LEU A 62 -5.45 8.66 7.30
C LEU A 62 -4.31 9.52 6.75
N ALA A 63 -3.07 9.26 7.16
CA ALA A 63 -1.90 9.99 6.67
C ALA A 63 -1.72 9.82 5.14
N ALA A 64 -1.86 8.59 4.64
CA ALA A 64 -1.80 8.30 3.22
C ALA A 64 -2.93 8.97 2.44
N THR A 65 -4.15 9.02 2.98
CA THR A 65 -5.28 9.73 2.37
C THR A 65 -5.00 11.22 2.21
N VAL A 66 -4.45 11.85 3.24
CA VAL A 66 -4.03 13.26 3.17
C VAL A 66 -3.00 13.46 2.06
N LEU A 67 -1.96 12.63 2.01
CA LEU A 67 -0.94 12.68 0.94
C LEU A 67 -1.56 12.47 -0.44
N MET A 68 -2.46 11.49 -0.58
CA MET A 68 -3.11 11.17 -1.84
C MET A 68 -3.92 12.36 -2.36
N VAL A 69 -4.71 12.99 -1.49
CA VAL A 69 -5.53 14.15 -1.86
C VAL A 69 -4.64 15.33 -2.24
N THR A 70 -3.65 15.69 -1.42
CA THR A 70 -2.79 16.85 -1.69
C THR A 70 -1.99 16.68 -2.97
N GLU A 71 -1.36 15.53 -3.18
CA GLU A 71 -0.57 15.25 -4.38
C GLU A 71 -1.45 15.07 -5.62
N ALA A 72 -2.66 14.53 -5.49
CA ALA A 72 -3.60 14.46 -6.60
C ALA A 72 -4.02 15.84 -7.10
N ARG A 73 -4.24 16.79 -6.18
CA ARG A 73 -4.57 18.18 -6.53
C ARG A 73 -3.37 18.89 -7.16
N LYS A 74 -2.16 18.65 -6.63
CA LYS A 74 -0.93 19.25 -7.13
C LYS A 74 -0.55 18.79 -8.54
N HIS A 75 -0.64 17.49 -8.82
CA HIS A 75 -0.18 16.88 -10.07
C HIS A 75 -1.34 16.44 -10.99
N ASN A 76 -2.56 16.92 -10.74
CA ASN A 76 -3.77 16.61 -11.51
C ASN A 76 -3.99 15.10 -11.73
N VAL A 77 -3.80 14.31 -10.67
CA VAL A 77 -4.12 12.87 -10.70
C VAL A 77 -5.64 12.72 -10.62
N ARG A 78 -6.23 12.13 -11.66
CA ARG A 78 -7.68 11.87 -11.72
C ARG A 78 -8.10 10.76 -10.76
N PHE A 79 -9.34 10.83 -10.28
CA PHE A 79 -10.01 9.78 -9.49
C PHE A 79 -9.35 9.42 -8.14
N VAL A 80 -8.74 10.38 -7.43
CA VAL A 80 -8.13 10.12 -6.10
C VAL A 80 -9.09 9.40 -5.14
N TRP A 81 -10.36 9.78 -5.12
CA TRP A 81 -11.38 9.14 -4.29
C TRP A 81 -11.67 7.69 -4.67
N ALA A 82 -11.47 7.28 -5.92
CA ALA A 82 -11.59 5.89 -6.31
C ALA A 82 -10.47 5.03 -5.68
N TYR A 83 -9.26 5.57 -5.54
CA TYR A 83 -8.17 4.88 -4.83
C TYR A 83 -8.43 4.80 -3.33
N ILE A 84 -8.98 5.87 -2.72
CA ILE A 84 -9.33 5.90 -1.30
C ILE A 84 -10.44 4.88 -1.02
N LEU A 85 -11.53 4.91 -1.79
CA LEU A 85 -12.61 3.93 -1.68
C LEU A 85 -12.11 2.50 -1.96
N GLY A 86 -11.25 2.32 -2.96
CA GLY A 86 -10.59 1.05 -3.21
C GLY A 86 -9.77 0.57 -2.02
N GLY A 87 -9.12 1.47 -1.28
CA GLY A 87 -8.35 1.15 -0.09
C GLY A 87 -9.20 0.61 1.06
N PHE A 88 -10.42 1.13 1.22
CA PHE A 88 -11.40 0.58 2.16
C PHE A 88 -11.97 -0.79 1.73
N LEU A 89 -12.13 -1.00 0.41
CA LEU A 89 -12.72 -2.22 -0.13
C LEU A 89 -11.73 -3.38 -0.30
N THR A 90 -10.44 -3.08 -0.51
CA THR A 90 -9.42 -4.09 -0.82
C THR A 90 -8.37 -4.13 0.29
N ALA A 91 -7.36 -3.27 0.19
CA ALA A 91 -6.37 -2.98 1.22
C ALA A 91 -5.62 -1.72 0.80
N ILE A 92 -5.31 -0.83 1.74
CA ILE A 92 -4.50 0.35 1.41
C ILE A 92 -3.11 -0.02 0.91
N SER A 93 -2.53 -1.10 1.43
CA SER A 93 -1.24 -1.62 0.99
C SER A 93 -1.21 -2.00 -0.50
N PHE A 94 -2.39 -2.18 -1.13
CA PHE A 94 -2.54 -2.35 -2.57
C PHE A 94 -2.86 -1.04 -3.30
N THR A 95 -3.85 -0.27 -2.83
CA THR A 95 -4.31 0.93 -3.57
C THR A 95 -3.37 2.12 -3.45
N PHE A 96 -2.62 2.23 -2.36
CA PHE A 96 -1.65 3.30 -2.17
C PHE A 96 -0.47 3.20 -3.16
N PRO A 97 0.19 2.04 -3.36
CA PRO A 97 1.17 1.91 -4.43
C PRO A 97 0.62 2.17 -5.84
N LEU A 98 -0.64 1.78 -6.13
CA LEU A 98 -1.28 2.14 -7.41
C LEU A 98 -1.41 3.66 -7.59
N PHE A 99 -1.77 4.38 -6.53
CA PHE A 99 -1.76 5.83 -6.54
C PHE A 99 -0.35 6.39 -6.76
N LEU A 100 0.68 5.83 -6.12
CA LEU A 100 2.07 6.24 -6.33
C LEU A 100 2.50 6.07 -7.79
N ILE A 101 2.09 5.00 -8.47
CA ILE A 101 2.34 4.82 -9.91
C ILE A 101 1.65 5.92 -10.73
N ALA A 102 0.37 6.21 -10.45
CA ALA A 102 -0.37 7.25 -11.15
C ALA A 102 0.26 8.64 -10.97
N ARG A 103 0.71 8.94 -9.75
CA ARG A 103 1.45 10.15 -9.40
C ARG A 103 2.80 10.23 -10.11
N GLU A 104 3.58 9.16 -10.09
CA GLU A 104 4.91 9.11 -10.73
C GLU A 104 4.82 9.33 -12.24
N ARG A 105 3.76 8.83 -12.89
CA ARG A 105 3.48 9.10 -14.31
C ARG A 105 3.20 10.58 -14.60
N ARG A 106 2.52 11.29 -13.69
CA ARG A 106 2.26 12.73 -13.82
C ARG A 106 3.53 13.55 -13.60
N LEU A 107 4.29 13.24 -12.56
CA LEU A 107 5.59 13.85 -12.29
C LEU A 107 6.55 13.69 -13.47
N ALA A 108 6.60 12.50 -14.06
CA ALA A 108 7.45 12.24 -15.22
C ALA A 108 6.96 12.96 -16.50
N ALA A 109 5.67 13.28 -16.60
CA ALA A 109 5.12 14.09 -17.70
C ALA A 109 5.43 15.59 -17.50
N GLU A 110 5.50 16.05 -16.25
CA GLU A 110 5.88 17.42 -15.87
C GLU A 110 7.40 17.65 -15.93
N GLY A 111 8.20 16.64 -16.28
CA GLY A 111 9.66 16.75 -16.38
C GLY A 111 10.35 16.84 -15.02
N ALA A 112 9.69 16.44 -13.93
CA ALA A 112 10.27 16.48 -12.60
C ALA A 112 11.58 15.67 -12.53
N SER A 113 12.62 16.26 -11.93
CA SER A 113 13.90 15.60 -11.73
C SER A 113 13.76 14.50 -10.69
N THR A 114 14.17 13.29 -11.06
CA THR A 114 14.14 12.15 -10.15
C THR A 114 15.44 12.10 -9.34
N PRO A 115 15.39 12.10 -8.00
CA PRO A 115 16.60 11.93 -7.19
C PRO A 115 17.31 10.62 -7.54
N ARG A 116 18.63 10.66 -7.67
CA ARG A 116 19.46 9.45 -7.74
C ARG A 116 19.63 8.92 -6.32
N LEU A 117 19.24 7.66 -6.09
CA LEU A 117 19.48 6.96 -4.84
C LEU A 117 20.96 6.56 -4.77
N GLY A 118 21.57 6.73 -3.60
CA GLY A 118 22.91 6.23 -3.35
C GLY A 118 22.93 4.69 -3.29
N ALA A 119 24.11 4.09 -3.47
CA ALA A 119 24.27 2.63 -3.34
C ALA A 119 23.88 2.13 -1.94
N LEU A 120 24.16 2.95 -0.91
CA LEU A 120 23.78 2.66 0.47
C LEU A 120 22.26 2.68 0.66
N ASP A 121 21.55 3.69 0.14
CA ASP A 121 20.09 3.74 0.21
C ASP A 121 19.46 2.54 -0.48
N LEU A 122 20.01 2.14 -1.64
CA LEU A 122 19.55 0.97 -2.37
C LEU A 122 19.76 -0.32 -1.57
N ALA A 123 20.93 -0.49 -0.96
CA ALA A 123 21.24 -1.66 -0.14
C ALA A 123 20.31 -1.73 1.09
N LEU A 124 20.12 -0.62 1.79
CA LEU A 124 19.22 -0.55 2.94
C LEU A 124 17.77 -0.84 2.54
N LEU A 125 17.30 -0.29 1.43
CA LEU A 125 15.95 -0.57 0.92
C LEU A 125 15.78 -2.05 0.55
N ALA A 126 16.80 -2.68 -0.03
CA ALA A 126 16.76 -4.10 -0.35
C ALA A 126 16.67 -4.96 0.93
N VAL A 127 17.47 -4.64 1.95
CA VAL A 127 17.43 -5.34 3.25
C VAL A 127 16.07 -5.17 3.91
N VAL A 128 15.56 -3.94 4.01
CA VAL A 128 14.24 -3.66 4.58
C VAL A 128 13.15 -4.39 3.81
N GLY A 129 13.21 -4.37 2.47
CA GLY A 129 12.26 -5.09 1.61
C GLY A 129 12.25 -6.59 1.88
N LEU A 130 13.43 -7.23 1.98
CA LEU A 130 13.54 -8.66 2.28
C LEU A 130 12.98 -9.00 3.67
N VAL A 131 13.27 -8.16 4.68
CA VAL A 131 12.74 -8.35 6.04
C VAL A 131 11.22 -8.24 6.05
N LEU A 132 10.66 -7.23 5.40
CA LEU A 132 9.20 -7.03 5.37
C LEU A 132 8.49 -8.15 4.61
N VAL A 133 9.02 -8.56 3.45
CA VAL A 133 8.47 -9.70 2.69
C VAL A 133 8.54 -10.99 3.52
N GLY A 134 9.68 -11.25 4.17
CA GLY A 134 9.84 -12.41 5.04
C GLY A 134 8.85 -12.40 6.22
N ALA A 135 8.64 -11.24 6.84
CA ALA A 135 7.67 -11.07 7.91
C ALA A 135 6.23 -11.29 7.42
N THR A 136 5.86 -10.77 6.23
CA THR A 136 4.54 -11.00 5.63
C THR A 136 4.31 -12.48 5.37
N LEU A 137 5.27 -13.19 4.78
CA LEU A 137 5.14 -14.63 4.53
C LEU A 137 5.04 -15.45 5.82
N TRP A 138 5.76 -15.04 6.87
CA TRP A 138 5.68 -15.69 8.17
C TRP A 138 4.30 -15.48 8.82
N VAL A 139 3.71 -14.29 8.71
CA VAL A 139 2.34 -14.02 9.17
C VAL A 139 1.33 -14.83 8.35
N ASP A 140 1.49 -14.89 7.03
CA ASP A 140 0.55 -15.59 6.14
C ASP A 140 0.53 -17.12 6.34
N THR A 141 1.59 -17.70 6.89
CA THR A 141 1.76 -19.15 7.06
C THR A 141 1.51 -19.65 8.50
N ARG A 142 1.14 -18.75 9.41
CA ARG A 142 0.88 -19.01 10.83
C ARG A 142 -0.61 -19.15 11.11
#